data_AF-A0A225UHT7-F1
#
_entry.id   AF-A0A225UHT7-F1
#
_cell.length_a   1.000
_cell.length_b   1.000
_cell.length_c   1.000
_cell.angle_alpha   90.00
_cell.angle_beta   90.00
_cell.angle_gamma   90.00
#
_symmetry.space_group_name_H-M   'P 1'
#
loop_
_entity.id
_entity.type
_entity.pdbx_description
1 polymer ?
#
loop_
_entity_poly.entity_id
_entity_poly.type
_entity_poly.pdbx_seq_one_letter_code
_entity_poly.pdbx_strand_id
1 'polypeptide(L)' 'MFLQPRHTQTELHGYSVEFSPFVDNLIAVGTAQYFGIVGNGRQHVYEMLPAGGLAPLLTHPKACMTVRGARTMGNNW' A
#
# COMPACT_ATOMS: atom_id res chain seq x y z
N MET A 1 -22.46 -5.94 20.10
CA MET A 1 -22.17 -6.37 18.72
C MET A 1 -20.73 -5.98 18.44
N PHE A 2 -19.79 -6.94 18.44
CA PHE A 2 -18.38 -6.65 18.17
C PHE A 2 -18.23 -6.43 16.66
N LEU A 3 -17.98 -5.18 16.25
CA LEU A 3 -17.54 -4.90 14.89
C LEU A 3 -16.17 -5.57 14.75
N GLN A 4 -16.08 -6.59 13.90
CA GLN A 4 -14.80 -7.21 13.58
C GLN A 4 -13.91 -6.11 12.98
N PRO A 5 -12.66 -5.93 13.47
CA PRO A 5 -11.75 -4.99 12.86
C PRO A 5 -11.57 -5.38 11.39
N ARG A 6 -11.90 -4.46 10.48
CA ARG A 6 -11.73 -4.66 9.05
C ARG A 6 -10.23 -4.62 8.77
N HIS A 7 -9.62 -5.80 8.59
CA HIS A 7 -8.22 -5.91 8.20
C HIS A 7 -8.09 -6.51 6.81
N THR A 8 -7.07 -6.06 6.08
CA THR A 8 -6.60 -6.71 4.86
C THR A 8 -5.29 -7.40 5.17
N GLN A 9 -5.13 -8.64 4.71
CA GLN A 9 -3.87 -9.38 4.83
C GLN A 9 -3.09 -9.34 3.53
N THR A 10 -1.77 -9.21 3.68
CA THR A 10 -0.78 -9.27 2.61
C THR A 10 0.17 -10.44 2.85
N GLU A 11 0.83 -10.91 1.80
CA GLU A 11 1.80 -12.01 1.88
C GLU A 11 3.03 -11.67 2.74
N LEU A 12 3.34 -10.38 2.83
CA LEU A 12 4.49 -9.83 3.56
C LEU A 12 4.02 -8.85 4.63
N HIS A 13 4.84 -8.63 5.66
CA HIS A 13 4.55 -7.65 6.70
C HIS A 13 4.56 -6.22 6.11
N GLY A 14 3.55 -5.43 6.45
CA GLY A 14 3.47 -4.02 6.11
C GLY A 14 4.37 -3.18 7.01
N TYR A 15 5.27 -2.40 6.41
CA TYR A 15 6.24 -1.57 7.15
C TYR A 15 6.06 -0.07 6.91
N SER A 16 5.45 0.33 5.80
CA SER A 16 5.23 1.73 5.44
C SER A 16 3.83 1.90 4.86
N VAL A 17 3.16 2.98 5.23
CA VAL A 17 1.86 3.37 4.68
C VAL A 17 1.91 4.84 4.33
N GLU A 18 1.48 5.19 3.13
CA GLU A 18 1.36 6.58 2.68
C GLU A 18 0.00 6.81 2.03
N PHE A 19 -0.55 7.99 2.26
CA PHE A 19 -1.73 8.46 1.56
C PHE A 19 -1.33 9.06 0.23
N SER A 20 -2.16 8.85 -0.80
CA SER A 20 -1.98 9.55 -2.06
C SER A 20 -2.19 11.05 -1.85
N PRO A 21 -1.25 11.91 -2.31
CA PRO A 21 -1.42 13.37 -2.22
C PRO A 21 -2.43 13.91 -3.23
N PHE A 22 -2.94 13.08 -4.15
CA PHE A 22 -3.86 13.49 -5.22
C PHE A 22 -5.28 12.93 -5.06
N VAL A 23 -5.42 11.78 -4.40
CA VAL A 23 -6.71 11.08 -4.27
C VAL A 23 -6.90 10.67 -2.81
N ASP A 24 -7.92 11.20 -2.16
CA ASP A 24 -8.15 11.02 -0.72
C ASP A 24 -8.40 9.57 -0.30
N ASN A 25 -8.91 8.74 -1.22
CA ASN A 25 -9.27 7.35 -0.95
C ASN A 25 -8.18 6.34 -1.32
N LEU A 26 -7.01 6.79 -1.78
CA LEU A 26 -5.92 5.88 -2.15
C LEU A 26 -4.84 5.85 -1.08
N ILE A 27 -4.44 4.64 -0.71
CA ILE A 27 -3.33 4.39 0.18
C ILE A 27 -2.34 3.43 -0.47
N ALA A 28 -1.05 3.72 -0.30
CA ALA A 28 0.03 2.84 -0.70
C ALA A 28 0.63 2.18 0.55
N VAL A 29 0.70 0.86 0.56
CA VAL A 29 1.27 0.04 1.63
C VAL A 29 2.50 -0.67 1.11
N GLY A 30 3.66 -0.35 1.67
CA GLY A 30 4.92 -1.04 1.41
C GLY A 30 5.03 -2.29 2.29
N THR A 31 5.07 -3.46 1.67
CA THR A 31 5.26 -4.74 2.34
C THR A 31 6.62 -5.34 2.02
N ALA A 32 7.32 -5.91 3.00
CA ALA A 32 8.64 -6.51 2.80
C ALA A 32 8.86 -7.74 3.67
N GLN A 33 9.79 -8.60 3.28
CA GLN A 33 10.17 -9.75 4.11
C GLN A 33 11.17 -9.35 5.20
N TYR A 34 12.00 -8.32 4.96
CA TYR A 34 12.85 -7.62 5.92
C TYR A 34 13.17 -6.22 5.37
N PHE A 35 12.51 -5.18 5.89
CA PHE A 35 12.62 -3.82 5.37
C PHE A 35 14.07 -3.33 5.47
N GLY A 36 14.68 -2.93 4.35
CA GLY A 36 16.05 -2.43 4.29
C GLY A 36 17.16 -3.47 4.15
N ILE A 37 16.89 -4.78 4.25
CA ILE A 37 17.93 -5.83 4.18
C ILE A 37 17.79 -6.69 2.93
N VAL A 38 16.73 -7.51 2.84
CA VAL A 38 16.58 -8.55 1.79
C VAL A 38 15.97 -7.99 0.52
N GLY A 39 15.21 -6.90 0.61
CA GLY A 39 14.79 -6.13 -0.56
C GLY A 39 13.72 -6.77 -1.45
N ASN A 40 13.12 -7.92 -1.08
CA ASN A 40 11.95 -8.52 -1.75
C ASN A 40 10.63 -7.84 -1.35
N GLY A 41 10.61 -6.51 -1.36
CA GLY A 41 9.41 -5.74 -1.03
C GLY A 41 8.46 -5.62 -2.21
N ARG A 42 7.16 -5.50 -1.92
CA ARG A 42 6.11 -5.14 -2.87
C ARG A 42 5.33 -3.96 -2.32
N GLN A 43 4.89 -3.09 -3.20
CA GLN A 43 4.01 -1.99 -2.83
C GLN A 43 2.61 -2.33 -3.30
N HIS A 44 1.67 -2.38 -2.38
CA HIS A 44 0.26 -2.58 -2.68
C HIS A 44 -0.45 -1.25 -2.57
N VAL A 45 -1.22 -0.90 -3.60
CA VAL A 45 -2.09 0.27 -3.58
C VAL A 45 -3.50 -0.23 -3.31
N TYR A 46 -4.15 0.39 -2.34
CA TYR A 46 -5.51 0.08 -1.93
C TYR A 46 -6.40 1.30 -2.10
N GLU A 47 -7.64 1.03 -2.49
CA GLU A 47 -8.75 1.96 -2.42
C GLU A 47 -9.54 1.76 -1.12
N MET A 48 -9.78 2.85 -0.40
CA MET A 48 -10.67 2.87 0.76
C MET A 48 -12.11 2.92 0.28
N LEU A 49 -12.86 1.85 0.50
CA LEU A 49 -14.29 1.81 0.22
C LEU A 49 -15.05 2.66 1.26
N PRO A 50 -16.20 3.26 0.90
CA PRO A 50 -17.05 4.00 1.84
C PRO A 50 -17.50 3.19 3.06
N ALA A 51 -17.53 1.85 2.94
CA ALA A 51 -17.84 0.92 4.03
C ALA A 51 -16.65 0.63 4.97
N GLY A 52 -15.51 1.31 4.81
CA GLY A 52 -14.29 1.15 5.62
C GLY A 52 -13.47 -0.09 5.26
N GLY A 53 -13.66 -0.66 4.06
CA GLY A 53 -12.85 -1.75 3.52
C GLY A 53 -11.67 -1.24 2.70
N LEU A 54 -10.65 -2.08 2.51
CA LEU A 54 -9.53 -1.79 1.61
C LEU A 54 -9.57 -2.75 0.44
N ALA A 55 -9.85 -2.25 -0.77
CA ALA A 55 -9.78 -3.04 -2.00
C ALA A 55 -8.39 -2.92 -2.64
N PRO A 56 -7.71 -4.03 -2.97
CA PRO A 56 -6.46 -3.96 -3.71
C PRO A 56 -6.73 -3.47 -5.13
N LEU A 57 -6.08 -2.37 -5.51
CA LEU A 57 -6.12 -1.83 -6.87
C LEU A 57 -5.00 -2.43 -7.71
N LEU A 58 -3.79 -2.42 -7.17
CA LEU A 58 -2.58 -2.73 -7.93
C LEU A 58 -1.40 -3.01 -7.00
N THR A 59 -0.44 -3.77 -7.54
CA THR A 59 0.77 -4.17 -6.81
C THR A 59 1.98 -3.88 -7.67
N HIS A 60 2.86 -3.02 -7.18
CA HIS A 60 4.14 -2.71 -7.80
C HIS A 60 5.29 -3.50 -7.18
N PRO A 61 6.28 -3.89 -7.99
CA PRO A 61 7.52 -4.44 -7.46
C PRO A 61 8.32 -3.35 -6.72
N LYS A 62 9.25 -3.78 -5.86
CA LYS A 62 10.18 -2.97 -5.04
C LYS A 62 10.66 -1.64 -5.66
N ALA A 63 10.89 -1.61 -6.97
CA ALA A 63 11.36 -0.42 -7.69
C ALA A 63 10.50 0.82 -7.42
N CYS A 64 9.19 0.67 -7.18
CA CYS A 64 8.31 1.80 -6.93
C CYS A 64 8.12 2.19 -5.45
N MET A 65 8.63 1.36 -4.53
CA MET A 65 8.34 1.42 -3.09
C MET A 65 8.89 2.67 -2.36
N THR A 66 9.61 3.56 -3.05
CA THR A 66 10.12 4.81 -2.49
C THR A 66 9.14 5.94 -2.78
N VAL A 67 8.87 6.83 -1.83
CA VAL A 67 8.06 8.07 -2.01
C VAL A 67 8.49 8.92 -3.23
N ARG A 68 9.76 8.79 -3.66
CA ARG A 68 10.24 9.35 -4.93
C ARG A 68 9.84 8.53 -6.15
N GLY A 69 9.96 7.20 -6.11
CA GLY A 69 9.48 6.26 -7.14
C GLY A 69 7.98 6.43 -7.41
N ALA A 70 7.25 6.58 -6.32
CA ALA A 70 5.86 6.97 -6.24
C ALA A 70 5.50 8.26 -6.96
N ARG A 71 6.24 9.31 -6.62
CA ARG A 71 6.05 10.64 -7.19
C ARG A 71 6.47 10.68 -8.66
N THR A 72 7.46 9.88 -9.06
CA THR A 72 7.89 9.72 -10.45
C THR A 72 6.93 8.90 -11.31
N MET A 73 6.08 8.06 -10.72
CA MET A 73 5.01 7.37 -11.48
C MET A 73 3.87 8.31 -11.88
N GLY A 74 3.88 9.58 -11.44
CA GLY A 74 3.06 10.65 -12.00
C GLY A 74 1.58 10.31 -12.05
N ASN A 75 0.86 10.58 -10.96
CA ASN A 75 -0.61 10.56 -10.90
C ASN A 75 -1.26 9.17 -11.10
N ASN A 76 -0.50 8.17 -11.58
CA ASN A 76 -0.97 6.85 -11.99
C ASN A 76 -0.30 5.77 -11.13
N TRP A 77 -0.56 5.86 -9.84
CA TRP A 77 -0.66 4.63 -9.06
C TRP A 77 -1.93 3.93 -9.48
#